data_AF-A0A8H3G0N8-F1
#
_entry.id   AF-A0A8H3G0N8-F1
#
_cell.length_a   1.000
_cell.length_b   1.000
_cell.length_c   1.000
_cell.angle_alpha   90.00
_cell.angle_beta   90.00
_cell.angle_gamma   90.00
#
_symmetry.space_group_name_H-M   'P 1'
#
loop_
_entity.id
_entity.type
_entity.pdbx_description
1 polymer ?
#
loop_
_entity_poly.entity_id
_entity_poly.type
_entity_poly.pdbx_seq_one_letter_code
_entity_poly.pdbx_strand_id
1 'polypeptide(L)'
;MANETSRVTIASSLNLGGGLIEIGALTALIGSTTAASLVLGNKGAAGLLWGTMSIFGALSVIKACVAAATPDWLRETLGVRNKETDAAIGLSLDLDSKSLQKKSRVTGAVGVACKVGVRGVVSENARITSDTETVEISRHDVYAFDQCTSGILELVPESEGSLQTHVLIQDAYSRESSSRIAWTDWMVIASSFIKLLELAILWQNGATVLCLVSGCCWAYFLFVSVLLQLLGLSREFSEKVNEREMDIVAGHLPTPIKAGGHHKVLLGAPQNVRHSLFWKFAWGVGSGVCTGTIVATYMVLSRQSSRVFAIWTGFQFAWLALRSVFYHFVEGTDRAFHHPILLRKNWKELSIELKSRVRNLVCALSKFQMHVHPRGLYCYEEDLQNMDKAYDMRTEYPLTATPVNSDKVAINVVEIIGDTTLSSACWMFGSKLTGMELYDSCVLILDVNGHTIAVPSARVLTDKAAMPKLDAEVAIGPVFPLRGNSNTGRDICWFYWIPYGNDKWLQLSTTDMKFLGARTASIVSDAQVTQKLAGGELLVSISEVDHVKEIVRHSKTAFDILQTLLR
;
A
#
# COMPACT_ATOMS: atom_id res chain seq x y z
N MET A 1 -65.60 -6.71 -44.33
CA MET A 1 -64.76 -6.68 -45.53
C MET A 1 -63.84 -5.47 -45.44
N ALA A 2 -62.58 -5.66 -45.84
CA ALA A 2 -61.45 -4.72 -45.84
C ALA A 2 -60.78 -4.44 -44.49
N ASN A 3 -59.68 -5.18 -44.28
CA ASN A 3 -58.62 -4.98 -43.30
C ASN A 3 -57.62 -3.96 -43.90
N GLU A 4 -57.47 -2.77 -43.30
CA GLU A 4 -56.37 -1.85 -43.60
C GLU A 4 -55.16 -2.21 -42.75
N THR A 5 -54.20 -2.92 -43.35
CA THR A 5 -52.86 -3.11 -42.80
C THR A 5 -51.99 -1.91 -43.15
N SER A 6 -51.92 -0.96 -42.22
CA SER A 6 -50.90 0.08 -42.19
C SER A 6 -49.51 -0.56 -42.08
N ARG A 7 -48.81 -0.67 -43.22
CA ARG A 7 -47.36 -0.89 -43.26
C ARG A 7 -46.68 0.35 -42.68
N VAL A 8 -46.24 0.25 -41.43
CA VAL A 8 -45.35 1.24 -40.81
C VAL A 8 -43.97 1.09 -41.45
N THR A 9 -43.67 2.00 -42.38
CA THR A 9 -42.34 2.17 -42.97
C THR A 9 -41.43 2.87 -41.95
N ILE A 10 -40.79 2.11 -41.05
CA ILE A 10 -39.81 2.64 -40.05
C ILE A 10 -38.44 2.96 -40.69
N ALA A 11 -38.28 2.79 -42.00
CA ALA A 11 -37.01 3.00 -42.69
C ALA A 11 -36.99 4.30 -43.49
N SER A 12 -37.01 5.46 -42.84
CA SER A 12 -36.45 6.70 -43.41
C SER A 12 -36.38 7.80 -42.35
N SER A 13 -35.21 8.45 -42.25
CA SER A 13 -34.88 9.61 -41.39
C SER A 13 -34.36 9.35 -39.96
N LEU A 14 -33.44 8.38 -39.79
CA LEU A 14 -32.41 8.55 -38.76
C LEU A 14 -31.42 9.60 -39.26
N ASN A 15 -31.51 10.80 -38.68
CA ASN A 15 -30.59 11.91 -38.90
C ASN A 15 -29.17 11.44 -38.51
N LEU A 16 -28.38 11.02 -39.49
CA LEU A 16 -27.15 10.22 -39.31
C LEU A 16 -26.11 10.90 -38.40
N GLY A 17 -26.08 12.24 -38.38
CA GLY A 17 -25.22 13.02 -37.49
C GLY A 17 -25.65 13.02 -36.02
N GLY A 18 -26.97 13.00 -35.75
CA GLY A 18 -27.52 12.87 -34.39
C GLY A 18 -27.44 11.44 -33.86
N GLY A 19 -27.71 10.46 -34.74
CA GLY A 19 -27.64 9.04 -34.39
C GLY A 19 -26.22 8.57 -34.02
N LEU A 20 -25.17 9.12 -34.63
CA LEU A 20 -23.78 8.78 -34.26
C LEU A 20 -23.41 9.28 -32.85
N ILE A 21 -23.95 10.43 -32.42
CA ILE A 21 -23.73 10.98 -31.07
C ILE A 21 -24.49 10.14 -30.03
N GLU A 22 -25.74 9.77 -30.32
CA GLU A 22 -26.54 8.90 -29.45
C GLU A 22 -25.97 7.49 -29.33
N ILE A 23 -25.48 6.91 -30.43
CA ILE A 23 -24.77 5.62 -30.44
C ILE A 23 -23.42 5.76 -29.70
N GLY A 24 -22.74 6.90 -29.81
CA GLY A 24 -21.54 7.21 -29.03
C GLY A 24 -21.80 7.22 -27.52
N ALA A 25 -22.90 7.84 -27.09
CA ALA A 25 -23.31 7.84 -25.67
C ALA A 25 -23.73 6.44 -25.20
N LEU A 26 -24.49 5.70 -26.02
CA LEU A 26 -24.92 4.34 -25.72
C LEU A 26 -23.73 3.37 -25.60
N THR A 27 -22.77 3.49 -26.52
CA THR A 27 -21.53 2.71 -26.51
C THR A 27 -20.64 3.04 -25.33
N ALA A 28 -20.71 4.25 -24.77
CA ALA A 28 -19.98 4.59 -23.55
C ALA A 28 -20.57 3.95 -22.29
N LEU A 29 -21.91 3.80 -22.21
CA LEU A 29 -22.60 3.46 -20.97
C LEU A 29 -22.80 1.94 -20.78
N ILE A 30 -23.20 1.23 -21.84
CA ILE A 30 -23.64 -0.17 -21.72
C ILE A 30 -22.45 -1.13 -21.64
N GLY A 31 -22.41 -1.93 -20.57
CA GLY A 31 -21.36 -2.94 -20.34
C GLY A 31 -19.99 -2.37 -19.99
N SER A 32 -19.94 -1.08 -19.64
CA SER A 32 -18.72 -0.31 -19.32
C SER A 32 -17.90 -0.90 -18.17
N THR A 33 -18.55 -1.27 -17.07
CA THR A 33 -17.90 -1.85 -15.88
C THR A 33 -17.38 -3.26 -16.15
N THR A 34 -18.15 -4.08 -16.87
CA THR A 34 -17.73 -5.42 -17.31
C THR A 34 -16.51 -5.34 -18.22
N ALA A 35 -16.52 -4.44 -19.21
CA ALA A 35 -15.40 -4.25 -20.13
C ALA A 35 -14.12 -3.81 -19.39
N ALA A 36 -14.25 -2.86 -18.46
CA ALA A 36 -13.15 -2.38 -17.63
C ALA A 36 -12.57 -3.50 -16.75
N SER A 37 -13.43 -4.22 -16.02
CA SER A 37 -13.03 -5.35 -15.18
C SER A 37 -12.30 -6.44 -15.97
N LEU A 38 -12.80 -6.76 -17.17
CA LEU A 38 -12.19 -7.72 -18.07
C LEU A 38 -10.81 -7.28 -18.59
N VAL A 39 -10.66 -6.04 -19.05
CA VAL A 39 -9.37 -5.55 -19.57
C VAL A 39 -8.30 -5.39 -18.48
N LEU A 40 -8.73 -5.21 -17.23
CA LEU A 40 -7.84 -5.22 -16.08
C LEU A 40 -7.38 -6.63 -15.68
N GLY A 41 -7.85 -7.67 -16.39
CA GLY A 41 -7.40 -9.04 -16.19
C GLY A 41 -8.06 -9.74 -15.00
N ASN A 42 -9.22 -9.28 -14.51
CA ASN A 42 -9.94 -9.94 -13.41
C ASN A 42 -10.41 -11.37 -13.76
N LYS A 43 -10.40 -11.73 -15.04
CA LYS A 43 -10.66 -13.09 -15.55
C LYS A 43 -9.41 -13.68 -16.22
N GLY A 44 -8.23 -13.35 -15.71
CA GLY A 44 -6.94 -13.74 -16.28
C GLY A 44 -6.61 -13.03 -17.59
N ALA A 45 -5.58 -13.51 -18.29
CA ALA A 45 -5.15 -12.98 -19.58
C ALA A 45 -6.27 -13.02 -20.63
N ALA A 46 -7.12 -14.06 -20.60
CA ALA A 46 -8.22 -14.21 -21.53
C ALA A 46 -9.29 -13.11 -21.38
N GLY A 47 -9.43 -12.54 -20.18
CA GLY A 47 -10.32 -11.41 -19.93
C GLY A 47 -10.01 -10.19 -20.80
N LEU A 48 -8.74 -9.92 -21.11
CA LEU A 48 -8.33 -8.74 -21.90
C LEU A 48 -8.93 -8.78 -23.29
N LEU A 49 -8.85 -9.96 -23.89
CA LEU A 49 -9.36 -10.24 -25.22
C LEU A 49 -10.87 -10.10 -25.28
N TRP A 50 -11.58 -10.73 -24.34
CA TRP A 50 -13.04 -10.67 -24.30
C TRP A 50 -13.58 -9.29 -23.90
N GLY A 51 -12.82 -8.53 -23.11
CA GLY A 51 -13.14 -7.14 -22.75
C GLY A 51 -13.24 -6.23 -23.98
N THR A 52 -12.42 -6.49 -25.01
CA THR A 52 -12.25 -5.64 -26.20
C THR A 52 -12.95 -6.16 -27.46
N MET A 53 -13.72 -7.25 -27.35
CA MET A 53 -14.49 -7.82 -28.46
C MET A 53 -15.55 -6.89 -29.05
N SER A 54 -16.05 -5.94 -28.27
CA SER A 54 -17.10 -5.01 -28.65
C SER A 54 -16.63 -3.58 -28.44
N ILE A 55 -17.07 -2.66 -29.31
CA ILE A 55 -16.85 -1.23 -29.13
C ILE A 55 -17.66 -0.64 -27.96
N PHE A 56 -18.72 -1.33 -27.53
CA PHE A 56 -19.49 -0.98 -26.33
C PHE A 56 -18.60 -1.12 -25.08
N GLY A 57 -18.42 -0.04 -24.34
CA GLY A 57 -17.53 0.06 -23.17
C GLY A 57 -16.08 0.42 -23.50
N ALA A 58 -15.75 0.72 -24.77
CA ALA A 58 -14.36 0.95 -25.16
C ALA A 58 -13.72 2.20 -24.51
N LEU A 59 -14.51 3.24 -24.19
CA LEU A 59 -14.01 4.38 -23.39
C LEU A 59 -13.63 3.95 -21.96
N SER A 60 -14.39 3.04 -21.35
CA SER A 60 -14.08 2.50 -20.03
C SER A 60 -12.87 1.57 -20.07
N VAL A 61 -12.69 0.82 -21.16
CA VAL A 61 -11.47 0.05 -21.44
C VAL A 61 -10.26 0.98 -21.50
N ILE A 62 -10.33 2.07 -22.27
CA ILE A 62 -9.24 3.05 -22.35
C ILE A 62 -8.94 3.65 -20.98
N LYS A 63 -9.97 4.12 -20.26
CA LYS A 63 -9.81 4.71 -18.92
C LYS A 63 -9.17 3.70 -17.95
N ALA A 64 -9.61 2.45 -17.96
CA ALA A 64 -9.07 1.39 -17.11
C ALA A 64 -7.61 1.09 -17.47
N CYS A 65 -7.27 0.97 -18.76
CA CYS A 65 -5.89 0.76 -19.21
C CYS A 65 -4.98 1.94 -18.83
N VAL A 66 -5.43 3.19 -19.02
CA VAL A 66 -4.66 4.38 -18.63
C VAL A 66 -4.44 4.40 -17.12
N ALA A 67 -5.49 4.15 -16.34
CA ALA A 67 -5.37 4.07 -14.88
C ALA A 67 -4.37 2.99 -14.48
N ALA A 68 -4.50 1.78 -15.00
CA ALA A 68 -3.65 0.63 -14.69
C ALA A 68 -2.19 0.78 -15.12
N ALA A 69 -1.93 1.47 -16.24
CA ALA A 69 -0.58 1.79 -16.70
C ALA A 69 0.09 2.92 -15.89
N THR A 70 -0.71 3.77 -15.25
CA THR A 70 -0.22 4.91 -14.47
C THR A 70 0.36 4.45 -13.13
N PRO A 71 1.54 4.95 -12.72
CA PRO A 71 2.09 4.68 -11.40
C PRO A 71 1.12 5.07 -10.27
N ASP A 72 1.08 4.26 -9.21
CA ASP A 72 0.16 4.38 -8.06
C ASP A 72 0.04 5.81 -7.52
N TRP A 73 1.17 6.46 -7.23
CA TRP A 73 1.21 7.83 -6.71
C TRP A 73 0.59 8.87 -7.67
N LEU A 74 0.62 8.60 -8.97
CA LEU A 74 0.13 9.52 -10.01
C LEU A 74 -1.33 9.25 -10.35
N ARG A 75 -1.85 8.03 -10.13
CA ARG A 75 -3.25 7.66 -10.42
C ARG A 75 -4.25 8.58 -9.72
N GLU A 76 -4.00 8.89 -8.46
CA GLU A 76 -4.86 9.80 -7.69
C GLU A 76 -4.69 11.25 -8.13
N THR A 77 -3.44 11.68 -8.36
CA THR A 77 -3.14 13.06 -8.80
C THR A 77 -3.78 13.38 -10.16
N LEU A 78 -3.83 12.41 -11.06
CA LEU A 78 -4.47 12.54 -12.39
C LEU A 78 -5.98 12.32 -12.37
N GLY A 79 -6.58 11.94 -11.24
CA GLY A 79 -8.02 11.65 -11.15
C GLY A 79 -8.47 10.43 -11.98
N VAL A 80 -7.54 9.52 -12.31
CA VAL A 80 -7.84 8.30 -13.09
C VAL A 80 -8.19 7.10 -12.21
N ARG A 81 -7.98 7.22 -10.89
CA ARG A 81 -8.35 6.22 -9.88
C ARG A 81 -9.85 5.90 -9.92
N ASN A 82 -10.18 4.61 -9.87
CA ASN A 82 -11.56 4.11 -9.84
C ASN A 82 -11.62 2.75 -9.13
N LYS A 83 -12.82 2.35 -8.72
CA LYS A 83 -13.04 1.12 -7.93
C LYS A 83 -12.62 -0.14 -8.68
N GLU A 84 -12.80 -0.18 -10.00
CA GLU A 84 -12.44 -1.33 -10.83
C GLU A 84 -10.93 -1.54 -10.89
N THR A 85 -10.16 -0.46 -11.03
CA THR A 85 -8.69 -0.48 -11.05
C THR A 85 -8.13 -0.80 -9.68
N ASP A 86 -8.71 -0.25 -8.62
CA ASP A 86 -8.36 -0.57 -7.23
C ASP A 86 -8.67 -2.04 -6.93
N ALA A 87 -9.80 -2.59 -7.39
CA ALA A 87 -10.10 -4.01 -7.24
C ALA A 87 -9.14 -4.91 -8.04
N ALA A 88 -8.66 -4.48 -9.20
CA ALA A 88 -7.78 -5.32 -10.02
C ALA A 88 -6.31 -5.29 -9.57
N ILE A 89 -5.80 -4.13 -9.16
CA ILE A 89 -4.36 -3.88 -8.94
C ILE A 89 -4.08 -3.36 -7.53
N GLY A 90 -5.09 -2.91 -6.79
CA GLY A 90 -4.90 -2.20 -5.54
C GLY A 90 -4.28 -0.81 -5.73
N LEU A 91 -4.00 -0.15 -4.62
CA LEU A 91 -3.28 1.11 -4.56
C LEU A 91 -2.32 1.07 -3.37
N SER A 92 -1.02 1.11 -3.66
CA SER A 92 0.03 1.10 -2.63
C SER A 92 1.11 2.14 -2.95
N LEU A 93 1.63 2.83 -1.93
CA LEU A 93 2.77 3.74 -2.12
C LEU A 93 3.98 3.19 -1.36
N ASP A 94 5.16 3.42 -1.94
CA ASP A 94 6.42 2.96 -1.36
C ASP A 94 6.82 3.85 -0.18
N LEU A 95 6.91 3.26 1.01
CA LEU A 95 7.28 3.97 2.25
C LEU A 95 8.74 4.42 2.24
N ASP A 96 9.61 3.82 1.42
CA ASP A 96 11.02 4.18 1.32
C ASP A 96 11.27 5.38 0.39
N SER A 97 10.27 5.75 -0.42
CA SER A 97 10.40 6.84 -1.39
C SER A 97 10.39 8.22 -0.73
N LYS A 98 11.56 8.88 -0.72
CA LYS A 98 11.73 10.27 -0.24
C LYS A 98 10.87 11.30 -1.00
N SER A 99 10.45 10.97 -2.22
CA SER A 99 9.67 11.86 -3.09
C SER A 99 8.21 12.08 -2.64
N LEU A 100 7.72 11.28 -1.68
CA LEU A 100 6.35 11.33 -1.17
C LEU A 100 6.13 12.38 -0.06
N GLN A 101 7.20 12.99 0.48
CA GLN A 101 7.12 14.02 1.54
C GLN A 101 6.20 15.22 1.20
N LYS A 102 5.89 15.46 -0.08
CA LYS A 102 5.03 16.58 -0.54
C LYS A 102 3.60 16.18 -0.94
N LYS A 103 3.21 14.90 -0.82
CA LYS A 103 1.99 14.39 -1.48
C LYS A 103 1.01 13.65 -0.56
N SER A 104 0.98 13.93 0.74
CA SER A 104 0.01 13.39 1.71
C SER A 104 -1.43 13.92 1.51
N ARG A 105 -1.98 13.77 0.30
CA ARG A 105 -3.41 14.01 0.03
C ARG A 105 -4.23 12.74 0.11
N VAL A 106 -3.61 11.57 0.05
CA VAL A 106 -4.31 10.30 0.22
C VAL A 106 -4.45 10.04 1.72
N THR A 107 -5.59 10.37 2.29
CA THR A 107 -5.92 10.03 3.67
C THR A 107 -6.61 8.68 3.72
N GLY A 108 -6.32 7.88 4.76
CA GLY A 108 -7.05 6.63 5.03
C GLY A 108 -6.41 5.39 4.42
N ALA A 109 -5.11 5.18 4.67
CA ALA A 109 -4.50 3.88 4.43
C ALA A 109 -5.25 2.79 5.22
N VAL A 110 -5.58 1.70 4.54
CA VAL A 110 -6.31 0.54 5.06
C VAL A 110 -5.37 -0.56 5.56
N GLY A 111 -4.07 -0.44 5.29
CA GLY A 111 -3.04 -1.36 5.75
C GLY A 111 -1.62 -0.94 5.40
N VAL A 112 -0.66 -1.74 5.87
CA VAL A 112 0.77 -1.66 5.56
C VAL A 112 1.21 -3.03 5.09
N ALA A 113 2.07 -3.07 4.06
CA ALA A 113 2.55 -4.30 3.48
C ALA A 113 4.08 -4.33 3.31
N CYS A 114 4.70 -5.45 3.62
CA CYS A 114 6.11 -5.74 3.36
C CYS A 114 6.23 -6.78 2.26
N LYS A 115 6.98 -6.48 1.20
CA LYS A 115 7.28 -7.46 0.15
C LYS A 115 8.48 -8.29 0.58
N VAL A 116 8.31 -9.61 0.59
CA VAL A 116 9.35 -10.57 0.94
C VAL A 116 9.75 -11.33 -0.31
N GLY A 117 11.05 -11.53 -0.50
CA GLY A 117 11.58 -12.43 -1.52
C GLY A 117 12.54 -13.44 -0.92
N VAL A 118 12.60 -14.61 -1.54
CA VAL A 118 13.58 -15.63 -1.19
C VAL A 118 14.88 -15.33 -1.93
N ARG A 119 15.99 -15.12 -1.19
CA ARG A 119 17.31 -15.04 -1.81
C ARG A 119 18.00 -16.39 -1.66
N GLY A 120 18.21 -17.09 -2.77
CA GLY A 120 19.07 -18.27 -2.79
C GLY A 120 20.50 -17.88 -2.47
N VAL A 121 21.02 -18.29 -1.31
CA VAL A 121 22.45 -18.15 -0.99
C VAL A 121 23.17 -19.28 -1.74
N VAL A 122 23.81 -18.94 -2.86
CA VAL A 122 24.75 -19.87 -3.50
C VAL A 122 26.03 -19.86 -2.68
N SER A 123 26.15 -20.78 -1.73
CA SER A 123 27.40 -20.98 -0.98
C SER A 123 28.45 -21.62 -1.90
N GLU A 124 29.59 -20.95 -2.09
CA GLU A 124 30.71 -21.40 -2.94
C GLU A 124 31.42 -22.66 -2.41
N ASN A 125 31.11 -23.11 -1.19
CA ASN A 125 31.73 -24.30 -0.60
C ASN A 125 30.72 -25.44 -0.47
N ALA A 126 30.98 -26.50 -1.24
CA ALA A 126 30.20 -27.73 -1.32
C ALA A 126 29.88 -28.34 0.05
N ARG A 127 28.66 -28.07 0.54
CA ARG A 127 27.77 -28.95 1.30
C ARG A 127 26.41 -28.26 1.36
N ILE A 128 25.44 -28.85 0.66
CA ILE A 128 24.08 -28.32 0.48
C ILE A 128 23.35 -28.37 1.83
N THR A 129 23.39 -27.27 2.58
CA THR A 129 22.26 -26.82 3.39
C THR A 129 21.76 -25.57 2.68
N SER A 130 20.66 -25.70 1.94
CA SER A 130 20.00 -24.58 1.30
C SER A 130 19.27 -23.75 2.36
N ASP A 131 20.01 -23.02 3.18
CA ASP A 131 19.43 -22.01 4.05
C ASP A 131 18.95 -20.88 3.13
N THR A 132 17.64 -20.88 2.89
CA THR A 132 16.94 -19.87 2.10
C THR A 132 16.65 -18.72 3.04
N GLU A 133 17.39 -17.62 2.91
CA GLU A 133 17.14 -16.42 3.70
C GLU A 133 16.03 -15.60 3.02
N THR A 134 14.96 -15.33 3.75
CA THR A 134 13.93 -14.40 3.33
C THR A 134 14.41 -12.97 3.55
N VAL A 135 14.47 -12.21 2.47
CA VAL A 135 14.93 -10.81 2.49
C VAL A 135 13.74 -9.90 2.25
N GLU A 136 13.57 -8.91 3.11
CA GLU A 136 12.62 -7.82 2.89
C GLU A 136 13.08 -6.98 1.70
N ILE A 137 12.22 -6.87 0.68
CA ILE A 137 12.53 -6.14 -0.56
C ILE A 137 12.09 -4.68 -0.46
N SER A 138 10.91 -4.41 0.12
CA SER A 138 10.32 -3.07 0.15
C SER A 138 9.09 -2.97 1.06
N ARG A 139 8.82 -1.76 1.55
CA ARG A 139 7.71 -1.44 2.48
C ARG A 139 6.70 -0.53 1.80
N HIS A 140 5.41 -0.81 1.96
CA HIS A 140 4.36 -0.05 1.31
C HIS A 140 3.23 0.29 2.29
N ASP A 141 2.66 1.49 2.18
CA ASP A 141 1.32 1.76 2.71
C ASP A 141 0.27 1.39 1.66
N VAL A 142 -0.87 0.87 2.11
CA VAL A 142 -1.91 0.34 1.23
C VAL A 142 -3.19 1.13 1.46
N TYR A 143 -3.72 1.72 0.39
CA TYR A 143 -4.95 2.51 0.39
C TYR A 143 -6.14 1.76 -0.21
N ALA A 144 -5.85 0.74 -1.03
CA ALA A 144 -6.83 -0.23 -1.48
C ALA A 144 -6.11 -1.55 -1.73
N PHE A 145 -6.61 -2.64 -1.14
CA PHE A 145 -6.18 -3.97 -1.52
C PHE A 145 -6.84 -4.37 -2.84
N ASP A 146 -6.13 -5.12 -3.68
CA ASP A 146 -6.75 -5.80 -4.80
C ASP A 146 -7.74 -6.87 -4.31
N GLN A 147 -8.62 -7.32 -5.19
CA GLN A 147 -9.72 -8.21 -4.85
C GLN A 147 -9.25 -9.56 -4.31
N CYS A 148 -8.11 -10.06 -4.76
CA CYS A 148 -7.56 -11.32 -4.27
C CYS A 148 -7.07 -11.15 -2.83
N THR A 149 -6.20 -10.16 -2.59
CA THR A 149 -5.70 -9.86 -1.25
C THR A 149 -6.85 -9.51 -0.28
N SER A 150 -7.82 -8.72 -0.73
CA SER A 150 -9.01 -8.36 0.05
C SER A 150 -9.84 -9.59 0.42
N GLY A 151 -10.07 -10.50 -0.52
CA GLY A 151 -10.82 -11.73 -0.27
C GLY A 151 -10.16 -12.64 0.76
N ILE A 152 -8.82 -12.72 0.78
CA ILE A 152 -8.07 -13.46 1.80
C ILE A 152 -8.18 -12.76 3.17
N LEU A 153 -8.05 -11.43 3.19
CA LEU A 153 -8.14 -10.62 4.42
C LEU A 153 -9.54 -10.64 5.04
N GLU A 154 -10.59 -10.79 4.25
CA GLU A 154 -11.97 -10.96 4.74
C GLU A 154 -12.14 -12.23 5.58
N LEU A 155 -11.36 -13.28 5.28
CA LEU A 155 -11.36 -14.54 6.03
C LEU A 155 -10.53 -14.48 7.32
N VAL A 156 -9.67 -13.47 7.45
CA VAL A 156 -8.87 -13.24 8.66
C VAL A 156 -9.75 -12.53 9.70
N PRO A 157 -9.94 -13.10 10.91
CA PRO A 157 -10.70 -12.45 11.96
C PRO A 157 -10.00 -11.19 12.45
N GLU A 158 -10.80 -10.19 12.83
CA GLU A 158 -10.32 -8.98 13.48
C GLU A 158 -9.83 -9.28 14.89
N SER A 159 -8.67 -8.73 15.26
CA SER A 159 -8.15 -8.78 16.62
C SER A 159 -8.10 -7.37 17.22
N GLU A 160 -8.64 -7.22 18.43
CA GLU A 160 -8.49 -6.01 19.26
C GLU A 160 -7.54 -6.23 20.46
N GLY A 161 -7.04 -7.46 20.62
CA GLY A 161 -6.27 -7.89 21.78
C GLY A 161 -4.87 -8.38 21.41
N SER A 162 -4.49 -9.53 21.99
CA SER A 162 -3.17 -10.12 21.78
C SER A 162 -2.85 -10.34 20.29
N LEU A 163 -1.56 -10.24 19.96
CA LEU A 163 -1.06 -10.45 18.60
C LEU A 163 -1.46 -11.84 18.09
N GLN A 164 -2.35 -11.86 17.09
CA GLN A 164 -2.76 -13.07 16.37
C GLN A 164 -2.26 -12.98 14.94
N THR A 165 -1.35 -13.89 14.59
CA THR A 165 -0.75 -13.93 13.26
C THR A 165 -1.39 -15.05 12.46
N HIS A 166 -1.82 -14.75 11.23
CA HIS A 166 -2.36 -15.73 10.31
C HIS A 166 -1.34 -15.97 9.22
N VAL A 167 -0.93 -17.22 9.02
CA VAL A 167 0.00 -17.62 7.96
C VAL A 167 -0.81 -18.26 6.86
N LEU A 168 -0.73 -17.71 5.66
CA LEU A 168 -1.32 -18.33 4.48
C LEU A 168 -0.48 -19.54 4.07
N ILE A 169 -1.09 -20.71 4.07
CA ILE A 169 -0.45 -21.93 3.57
C ILE A 169 -1.01 -22.26 2.20
N GLN A 170 -0.10 -22.54 1.27
CA GLN A 170 -0.46 -23.00 -0.05
C GLN A 170 -1.05 -24.42 0.05
N ASP A 171 -2.24 -24.61 -0.52
CA ASP A 171 -2.89 -25.92 -0.62
C ASP A 171 -2.03 -26.90 -1.45
N ALA A 172 -1.91 -28.14 -0.98
CA ALA A 172 -1.21 -29.21 -1.68
C ALA A 172 -1.80 -29.49 -3.08
N TYR A 173 -3.10 -29.22 -3.28
CA TYR A 173 -3.78 -29.38 -4.57
C TYR A 173 -3.74 -28.13 -5.47
N SER A 174 -3.08 -27.05 -5.02
CA SER A 174 -2.99 -25.78 -5.77
C SER A 174 -2.39 -25.95 -7.17
N ARG A 175 -1.45 -26.89 -7.34
CA ARG A 175 -0.81 -27.18 -8.63
C ARG A 175 -1.78 -27.76 -9.65
N GLU A 176 -2.62 -28.71 -9.23
CA GLU A 176 -3.62 -29.32 -10.10
C GLU A 176 -4.70 -28.32 -10.48
N SER A 177 -5.15 -27.51 -9.51
CA SER A 177 -6.09 -26.41 -9.74
C SER A 177 -5.53 -25.39 -10.73
N SER A 178 -4.28 -24.95 -10.55
CA SER A 178 -3.60 -24.00 -11.44
C SER A 178 -3.50 -24.53 -12.88
N SER A 179 -3.19 -25.80 -13.07
CA SER A 179 -3.16 -26.42 -14.40
C SER A 179 -4.54 -26.45 -15.07
N ARG A 180 -5.61 -26.76 -14.32
CA ARG A 180 -6.98 -26.76 -14.87
C ARG A 180 -7.39 -25.35 -15.28
N ILE A 181 -7.10 -24.35 -14.44
CA ILE A 181 -7.39 -22.95 -14.73
C ILE A 181 -6.59 -22.45 -15.94
N ALA A 182 -5.32 -22.83 -16.06
CA ALA A 182 -4.51 -22.47 -17.23
C ALA A 182 -5.10 -23.07 -18.52
N TRP A 183 -5.64 -24.29 -18.46
CA TRP A 183 -6.28 -24.93 -19.59
C TRP A 183 -7.61 -24.25 -19.97
N THR A 184 -8.42 -23.83 -18.98
CA THR A 184 -9.64 -23.07 -19.26
C THR A 184 -9.33 -21.71 -19.90
N ASP A 185 -8.29 -21.01 -19.43
CA ASP A 185 -7.82 -19.76 -20.06
C ASP A 185 -7.44 -19.98 -21.54
N TRP A 186 -6.74 -21.08 -21.86
CA TRP A 186 -6.42 -21.43 -23.26
C TRP A 186 -7.66 -21.70 -24.10
N MET A 187 -8.64 -22.44 -23.57
CA MET A 187 -9.89 -22.72 -24.27
C MET A 187 -10.70 -21.44 -24.54
N VAL A 188 -10.68 -20.50 -23.59
CA VAL A 188 -11.32 -19.19 -23.75
C VAL A 188 -10.59 -18.31 -24.76
N ILE A 189 -9.25 -18.34 -24.78
CA ILE A 189 -8.47 -17.65 -25.80
C ILE A 189 -8.78 -18.25 -27.18
N ALA A 190 -8.87 -19.58 -27.29
CA ALA A 190 -9.23 -20.26 -28.53
C ALA A 190 -10.66 -19.93 -28.98
N SER A 191 -11.63 -19.82 -28.08
CA SER A 191 -13.00 -19.48 -28.44
C SER A 191 -13.15 -18.06 -28.98
N SER A 192 -12.22 -17.16 -28.66
CA SER A 192 -12.17 -15.80 -29.18
C SER A 192 -12.02 -15.74 -30.72
N PHE A 193 -11.50 -16.79 -31.36
CA PHE A 193 -11.35 -16.85 -32.82
C PHE A 193 -12.69 -16.79 -33.57
N ILE A 194 -13.82 -16.97 -32.88
CA ILE A 194 -15.14 -16.69 -33.44
C ILE A 194 -15.28 -15.25 -33.98
N LYS A 195 -14.45 -14.30 -33.49
CA LYS A 195 -14.36 -12.93 -34.01
C LYS A 195 -14.01 -12.87 -35.50
N LEU A 196 -13.29 -13.87 -36.01
CA LEU A 196 -12.97 -13.98 -37.44
C LEU A 196 -14.23 -14.07 -38.32
N LEU A 197 -15.37 -14.52 -37.78
CA LEU A 197 -16.64 -14.53 -38.50
C LEU A 197 -17.13 -13.12 -38.84
N GLU A 198 -17.03 -12.17 -37.90
CA GLU A 198 -17.33 -10.76 -38.18
C GLU A 198 -16.41 -10.23 -39.27
N LEU A 199 -15.10 -10.48 -39.14
CA LEU A 199 -14.10 -10.00 -40.08
C LEU A 199 -14.34 -10.55 -41.49
N ALA A 200 -14.61 -11.85 -41.61
CA ALA A 200 -14.92 -12.50 -42.87
C ALA A 200 -16.19 -11.92 -43.52
N ILE A 201 -17.25 -11.67 -42.73
CA ILE A 201 -18.50 -11.10 -43.26
C ILE A 201 -18.31 -9.65 -43.68
N LEU A 202 -17.60 -8.83 -42.89
CA LEU A 202 -17.27 -7.45 -43.28
C LEU A 202 -16.44 -7.41 -44.56
N TRP A 203 -15.46 -8.32 -44.68
CA TRP A 203 -14.64 -8.47 -45.88
C TRP A 203 -15.48 -8.85 -47.11
N GLN A 204 -16.37 -9.84 -46.99
CA GLN A 204 -17.27 -10.28 -48.06
C GLN A 204 -18.22 -9.17 -48.53
N ASN A 205 -18.58 -8.23 -47.65
CA ASN A 205 -19.41 -7.07 -48.01
C ASN A 205 -18.58 -5.86 -48.51
N GLY A 206 -17.28 -6.05 -48.80
CA GLY A 206 -16.40 -5.01 -49.36
C GLY A 206 -15.92 -3.96 -48.36
N ALA A 207 -16.20 -4.13 -47.06
CA ALA A 207 -15.85 -3.17 -46.02
C ALA A 207 -14.44 -3.45 -45.45
N THR A 208 -13.42 -3.47 -46.32
CA THR A 208 -12.04 -3.88 -45.99
C THR A 208 -11.41 -3.05 -44.88
N VAL A 209 -11.57 -1.72 -44.93
CA VAL A 209 -11.03 -0.82 -43.91
C VAL A 209 -11.71 -1.03 -42.56
N LEU A 210 -13.04 -1.18 -42.53
CA LEU A 210 -13.77 -1.44 -41.29
C LEU A 210 -13.42 -2.81 -40.70
N CYS A 211 -13.21 -3.81 -41.56
CA CYS A 211 -12.71 -5.13 -41.17
C CYS A 211 -11.36 -5.02 -40.46
N LEU A 212 -10.38 -4.33 -41.05
CA LEU A 212 -9.05 -4.15 -40.45
C LEU A 212 -9.13 -3.40 -39.11
N VAL A 213 -9.91 -2.33 -39.05
CA VAL A 213 -10.08 -1.53 -37.83
C VAL A 213 -10.76 -2.36 -36.72
N SER A 214 -11.84 -3.09 -37.02
CA SER A 214 -12.53 -3.95 -36.04
C SER A 214 -11.63 -5.08 -35.53
N GLY A 215 -10.75 -5.60 -36.38
CA GLY A 215 -9.79 -6.66 -36.02
C GLY A 215 -8.57 -6.18 -35.23
N CYS A 216 -8.22 -4.89 -35.30
CA CYS A 216 -6.95 -4.37 -34.76
C CYS A 216 -6.85 -4.50 -33.23
N CYS A 217 -7.85 -4.00 -32.49
CA CYS A 217 -7.91 -4.16 -31.02
C CYS A 217 -7.86 -5.62 -30.60
N TRP A 218 -8.69 -6.46 -31.23
CA TRP A 218 -8.76 -7.88 -30.93
C TRP A 218 -7.41 -8.57 -31.15
N ALA A 219 -6.75 -8.32 -32.28
CA ALA A 219 -5.46 -8.92 -32.61
C ALA A 219 -4.37 -8.53 -31.60
N TYR A 220 -4.33 -7.26 -31.18
CA TYR A 220 -3.40 -6.78 -30.16
C TYR A 220 -3.62 -7.51 -28.83
N PHE A 221 -4.85 -7.53 -28.32
CA PHE A 221 -5.13 -8.18 -27.04
C PHE A 221 -4.99 -9.70 -27.13
N LEU A 222 -5.24 -10.33 -28.28
CA LEU A 222 -4.98 -11.75 -28.48
C LEU A 222 -3.48 -12.04 -28.30
N PHE A 223 -2.63 -11.25 -28.93
CA PHE A 223 -1.18 -11.38 -28.80
C PHE A 223 -0.72 -11.19 -27.35
N VAL A 224 -1.20 -10.14 -26.67
CA VAL A 224 -0.90 -9.88 -25.26
C VAL A 224 -1.38 -11.02 -24.36
N SER A 225 -2.61 -11.51 -24.55
CA SER A 225 -3.18 -12.61 -23.76
C SER A 225 -2.36 -13.88 -23.88
N VAL A 226 -1.95 -14.24 -25.10
CA VAL A 226 -1.09 -15.41 -25.36
C VAL A 226 0.26 -15.23 -24.67
N LEU A 227 0.87 -14.04 -24.77
CA LEU A 227 2.18 -13.78 -24.17
C LEU A 227 2.11 -13.80 -22.63
N LEU A 228 1.07 -13.21 -22.02
CA LEU A 228 0.82 -13.29 -20.58
C LEU A 228 0.65 -14.73 -20.11
N GLN A 229 -0.07 -15.56 -20.87
CA GLN A 229 -0.27 -16.98 -20.55
C GLN A 229 1.04 -17.76 -20.62
N LEU A 230 1.84 -17.55 -21.68
CA LEU A 230 3.14 -18.21 -21.85
C LEU A 230 4.17 -17.79 -20.80
N LEU A 231 4.13 -16.54 -20.34
CA LEU A 231 5.02 -16.02 -19.29
C LEU A 231 4.58 -16.43 -17.88
N GLY A 232 3.41 -17.06 -17.71
CA GLY A 232 2.84 -17.35 -16.40
C GLY A 232 2.41 -16.09 -15.64
N LEU A 233 2.13 -14.99 -16.33
CA LEU A 233 1.68 -13.72 -15.74
C LEU A 233 0.17 -13.51 -15.86
N SER A 234 -0.56 -14.51 -16.37
CA SER A 234 -2.02 -14.46 -16.54
C SER A 234 -2.77 -14.37 -15.20
N ARG A 235 -2.31 -15.12 -14.19
CA ARG A 235 -2.95 -15.25 -12.87
C ARG A 235 -1.89 -15.30 -11.77
N GLU A 236 -2.29 -15.02 -10.55
CA GLU A 236 -1.40 -14.78 -9.39
C GLU A 236 -0.61 -16.01 -8.92
N PHE A 237 -0.96 -17.21 -9.37
CA PHE A 237 -0.40 -18.49 -8.90
C PHE A 237 0.45 -19.24 -9.93
N SER A 238 1.32 -18.54 -10.63
CA SER A 238 2.38 -19.23 -11.36
C SER A 238 3.44 -19.68 -10.37
N GLU A 239 3.92 -20.93 -10.47
CA GLU A 239 5.01 -21.48 -9.64
C GLU A 239 6.23 -20.55 -9.58
N LYS A 240 6.48 -19.76 -10.63
CA LYS A 240 7.58 -18.78 -10.71
C LYS A 240 7.35 -17.50 -9.89
N VAL A 241 6.11 -17.19 -9.55
CA VAL A 241 5.70 -15.99 -8.79
C VAL A 241 5.64 -16.30 -7.30
N ASN A 242 5.51 -17.58 -6.92
CA ASN A 242 5.49 -18.04 -5.53
C ASN A 242 6.79 -17.74 -4.74
N GLU A 243 7.86 -17.29 -5.39
CA GLU A 243 9.07 -16.78 -4.72
C GLU A 243 8.87 -15.38 -4.10
N ARG A 244 7.74 -14.73 -4.38
CA ARG A 244 7.44 -13.35 -3.96
C ARG A 244 6.16 -13.30 -3.14
N GLU A 245 6.35 -13.13 -1.85
CA GLU A 245 5.28 -13.05 -0.86
C GLU A 245 5.09 -11.60 -0.39
N MET A 246 3.96 -11.36 0.25
CA MET A 246 3.61 -10.11 0.89
C MET A 246 3.11 -10.40 2.29
N ASP A 247 3.71 -9.72 3.27
CA ASP A 247 3.20 -9.67 4.63
C ASP A 247 2.37 -8.41 4.80
N ILE A 248 1.26 -8.51 5.51
CA ILE A 248 0.25 -7.45 5.58
C ILE A 248 -0.21 -7.27 7.02
N VAL A 249 -0.30 -6.00 7.42
CA VAL A 249 -1.09 -5.56 8.57
C VAL A 249 -2.22 -4.69 8.04
N ALA A 250 -3.47 -5.09 8.27
CA ALA A 250 -4.65 -4.38 7.79
C ALA A 250 -5.58 -4.00 8.95
N GLY A 251 -6.40 -2.96 8.77
CA GLY A 251 -7.37 -2.50 9.76
C GLY A 251 -7.32 -1.00 9.98
N HIS A 252 -7.77 -0.56 11.15
CA HIS A 252 -7.74 0.86 11.53
C HIS A 252 -6.37 1.22 12.06
N LEU A 253 -5.45 1.59 11.15
CA LEU A 253 -4.05 1.86 11.49
C LEU A 253 -3.91 2.99 12.52
N PRO A 254 -3.02 2.84 13.51
CA PRO A 254 -2.71 3.90 14.45
C PRO A 254 -1.98 5.03 13.74
N THR A 255 -2.24 6.25 14.21
CA THR A 255 -1.47 7.43 13.84
C THR A 255 -0.93 8.07 15.12
N PRO A 256 0.02 9.01 15.01
CA PRO A 256 0.55 9.68 16.20
C PRO A 256 -0.51 10.41 17.04
N ILE A 257 -1.62 10.84 16.41
CA ILE A 257 -2.71 11.55 17.08
C ILE A 257 -3.92 10.65 17.36
N LYS A 258 -4.28 9.77 16.43
CA LYS A 258 -5.48 8.92 16.53
C LYS A 258 -5.07 7.51 16.94
N ALA A 259 -5.75 6.99 17.97
CA ALA A 259 -5.64 5.59 18.34
C ALA A 259 -6.02 4.70 17.15
N GLY A 260 -5.30 3.59 17.01
CA GLY A 260 -5.69 2.53 16.08
C GLY A 260 -6.92 1.77 16.61
N GLY A 261 -7.57 1.02 15.74
CA GLY A 261 -8.68 0.14 16.08
C GLY A 261 -8.28 -1.33 15.97
N HIS A 262 -9.19 -2.17 15.49
CA HIS A 262 -8.90 -3.56 15.19
C HIS A 262 -7.78 -3.71 14.14
N HIS A 263 -7.08 -4.84 14.21
CA HIS A 263 -6.04 -5.20 13.26
C HIS A 263 -6.14 -6.65 12.81
N LYS A 264 -5.56 -6.91 11.64
CA LYS A 264 -5.39 -8.23 11.03
C LYS A 264 -3.93 -8.36 10.60
N VAL A 265 -3.27 -9.45 10.99
CA VAL A 265 -1.91 -9.76 10.55
C VAL A 265 -1.95 -11.01 9.69
N LEU A 266 -1.55 -10.86 8.43
CA LEU A 266 -1.49 -11.91 7.43
C LEU A 266 -0.05 -12.02 6.90
N LEU A 267 0.54 -13.20 6.98
CA LEU A 267 1.86 -13.49 6.41
C LEU A 267 1.73 -14.40 5.19
N GLY A 268 2.57 -14.15 4.19
CA GLY A 268 2.67 -15.01 3.00
C GLY A 268 1.58 -14.80 1.94
N ALA A 269 0.94 -13.64 1.89
CA ALA A 269 -0.02 -13.34 0.82
C ALA A 269 0.68 -13.30 -0.54
N PRO A 270 0.06 -13.79 -1.64
CA PRO A 270 0.68 -13.73 -2.95
C PRO A 270 0.79 -12.28 -3.45
N GLN A 271 1.85 -11.97 -4.20
CA GLN A 271 1.93 -10.68 -4.87
C GLN A 271 1.08 -10.66 -6.14
N ASN A 272 0.36 -9.57 -6.36
CA ASN A 272 -0.42 -9.38 -7.59
C ASN A 272 0.50 -9.23 -8.82
N VAL A 273 0.42 -10.20 -9.73
CA VAL A 273 1.22 -10.28 -10.98
C VAL A 273 1.05 -9.07 -11.89
N ARG A 274 -0.08 -8.37 -11.74
CA ARG A 274 -0.45 -7.18 -12.50
C ARG A 274 0.42 -5.95 -12.20
N HIS A 275 1.16 -5.95 -11.09
CA HIS A 275 2.14 -4.89 -10.83
C HIS A 275 3.40 -4.99 -11.70
N SER A 276 3.60 -6.09 -12.43
CA SER A 276 4.76 -6.25 -13.31
C SER A 276 4.80 -5.20 -14.42
N LEU A 277 6.01 -4.87 -14.87
CA LEU A 277 6.22 -3.89 -15.94
C LEU A 277 5.54 -4.33 -17.26
N PHE A 278 5.45 -5.63 -17.49
CA PHE A 278 4.82 -6.17 -18.69
C PHE A 278 3.31 -5.85 -18.75
N TRP A 279 2.59 -6.03 -17.64
CA TRP A 279 1.18 -5.64 -17.53
C TRP A 279 0.98 -4.13 -17.74
N LYS A 280 1.81 -3.30 -17.10
CA LYS A 280 1.78 -1.83 -17.27
C LYS A 280 2.01 -1.42 -18.73
N PHE A 281 2.98 -2.05 -19.41
CA PHE A 281 3.24 -1.80 -20.83
C PHE A 281 2.06 -2.24 -21.71
N ALA A 282 1.51 -3.44 -21.45
CA ALA A 282 0.38 -3.99 -22.18
C ALA A 282 -0.85 -3.06 -22.11
N TRP A 283 -1.12 -2.47 -20.94
CA TRP A 283 -2.19 -1.48 -20.81
C TRP A 283 -1.85 -0.14 -21.44
N GLY A 284 -0.61 0.34 -21.31
CA GLY A 284 -0.15 1.58 -21.93
C GLY A 284 -0.37 1.56 -23.45
N VAL A 285 0.18 0.55 -24.12
CA VAL A 285 0.01 0.37 -25.58
C VAL A 285 -1.45 0.04 -25.92
N GLY A 286 -2.12 -0.79 -25.12
CA GLY A 286 -3.52 -1.15 -25.33
C GLY A 286 -4.47 0.06 -25.30
N SER A 287 -4.21 1.03 -24.43
CA SER A 287 -4.98 2.28 -24.38
C SER A 287 -4.85 3.09 -25.69
N GLY A 288 -3.65 3.14 -26.27
CA GLY A 288 -3.38 3.79 -27.55
C GLY A 288 -4.06 3.08 -28.72
N VAL A 289 -3.95 1.74 -28.76
CA VAL A 289 -4.61 0.91 -29.79
C VAL A 289 -6.13 1.06 -29.74
N CYS A 290 -6.73 1.01 -28.54
CA CYS A 290 -8.16 1.23 -28.34
C CYS A 290 -8.59 2.63 -28.79
N THR A 291 -7.86 3.66 -28.39
CA THR A 291 -8.17 5.05 -28.77
C THR A 291 -8.12 5.24 -30.28
N GLY A 292 -7.04 4.77 -30.92
CA GLY A 292 -6.89 4.83 -32.37
C GLY A 292 -8.00 4.06 -33.10
N THR A 293 -8.36 2.88 -32.60
CA THR A 293 -9.41 2.05 -33.18
C THR A 293 -10.79 2.69 -33.06
N ILE A 294 -11.12 3.31 -31.93
CA ILE A 294 -12.40 4.04 -31.77
C ILE A 294 -12.49 5.19 -32.78
N VAL A 295 -11.46 6.03 -32.86
CA VAL A 295 -11.43 7.17 -33.79
C VAL A 295 -11.54 6.69 -35.24
N ALA A 296 -10.72 5.70 -35.61
CA ALA A 296 -10.76 5.11 -36.94
C ALA A 296 -12.13 4.48 -37.26
N THR A 297 -12.76 3.82 -36.29
CA THR A 297 -14.08 3.21 -36.47
C THR A 297 -15.09 4.29 -36.79
N TYR A 298 -15.21 5.35 -36.00
CA TYR A 298 -16.19 6.42 -36.27
C TYR A 298 -15.94 7.14 -37.61
N MET A 299 -14.68 7.37 -37.97
CA MET A 299 -14.34 7.97 -39.27
C MET A 299 -14.76 7.07 -40.44
N VAL A 300 -14.47 5.77 -40.36
CA VAL A 300 -14.77 4.80 -41.42
C VAL A 300 -16.27 4.55 -41.51
N LEU A 301 -16.94 4.42 -40.36
CA LEU A 301 -18.36 4.09 -40.25
C LEU A 301 -19.25 5.14 -40.92
N SER A 302 -18.86 6.43 -40.85
CA SER A 302 -19.55 7.53 -41.54
C SER A 302 -19.60 7.40 -43.07
N ARG A 303 -18.71 6.57 -43.65
CA ARG A 303 -18.57 6.35 -45.10
C ARG A 303 -19.14 5.02 -45.57
N GLN A 304 -19.66 4.18 -44.66
CA GLN A 304 -20.15 2.84 -44.99
C GLN A 304 -21.61 2.85 -45.42
N SER A 305 -22.00 1.85 -46.21
CA SER A 305 -23.40 1.63 -46.55
C SER A 305 -24.22 1.24 -45.33
N SER A 306 -25.53 1.55 -45.34
CA SER A 306 -26.45 1.20 -44.24
C SER A 306 -26.48 -0.30 -43.96
N ARG A 307 -26.27 -1.15 -44.99
CA ARG A 307 -26.19 -2.60 -44.83
C ARG A 307 -24.95 -3.02 -44.02
N VAL A 308 -23.77 -2.51 -44.38
CA VAL A 308 -22.52 -2.78 -43.65
C VAL A 308 -22.60 -2.26 -42.23
N PHE A 309 -23.15 -1.06 -42.05
CA PHE A 309 -23.39 -0.47 -40.74
C PHE A 309 -24.28 -1.35 -39.85
N ALA A 310 -25.40 -1.86 -40.39
CA ALA A 310 -26.32 -2.72 -39.65
C ALA A 310 -25.68 -4.07 -39.29
N ILE A 311 -24.93 -4.68 -40.22
CA ILE A 311 -24.19 -5.93 -39.96
C ILE A 311 -23.18 -5.72 -38.85
N TRP A 312 -22.34 -4.69 -38.95
CA TRP A 312 -21.35 -4.36 -37.94
C TRP A 312 -22.00 -4.12 -36.58
N THR A 313 -23.06 -3.31 -36.53
CA THR A 313 -23.82 -3.02 -35.31
C THR A 313 -24.38 -4.29 -34.68
N GLY A 314 -24.95 -5.19 -35.49
CA GLY A 314 -25.44 -6.49 -35.03
C GLY A 314 -24.35 -7.32 -34.38
N PHE A 315 -23.15 -7.37 -34.97
CA PHE A 315 -21.98 -8.00 -34.36
C PHE A 315 -21.58 -7.34 -33.04
N GLN A 316 -21.55 -6.00 -32.95
CA GLN A 316 -21.20 -5.30 -31.72
C GLN A 316 -22.14 -5.65 -30.55
N PHE A 317 -23.45 -5.78 -30.83
CA PHE A 317 -24.43 -6.25 -29.84
C PHE A 317 -24.25 -7.73 -29.49
N ALA A 318 -24.00 -8.60 -30.47
CA ALA A 318 -23.72 -10.01 -30.22
C ALA A 318 -22.47 -10.18 -29.34
N TRP A 319 -21.39 -9.42 -29.61
CA TRP A 319 -20.18 -9.43 -28.79
C TRP A 319 -20.40 -8.87 -27.40
N LEU A 320 -21.22 -7.83 -27.27
CA LEU A 320 -21.62 -7.32 -25.95
C LEU A 320 -22.33 -8.40 -25.13
N ALA A 321 -23.31 -9.10 -25.73
CA ALA A 321 -24.04 -10.18 -25.06
C ALA A 321 -23.12 -11.35 -24.69
N LEU A 322 -22.29 -11.82 -25.63
CA LEU A 322 -21.32 -12.89 -25.39
C LEU A 322 -20.28 -12.51 -24.33
N ARG A 323 -19.82 -11.25 -24.31
CA ARG A 323 -18.93 -10.73 -23.27
C ARG A 323 -19.59 -10.75 -21.89
N SER A 324 -20.88 -10.38 -21.80
CA SER A 324 -21.63 -10.45 -20.54
C SER A 324 -21.77 -11.90 -20.06
N VAL A 325 -22.10 -12.83 -20.96
CA VAL A 325 -22.11 -14.27 -20.66
C VAL A 325 -20.74 -14.71 -20.15
N PHE A 326 -19.67 -14.41 -20.90
CA PHE A 326 -18.30 -14.73 -20.50
C PHE A 326 -17.95 -14.23 -19.09
N TYR A 327 -18.27 -12.97 -18.80
CA TYR A 327 -17.97 -12.36 -17.51
C TYR A 327 -18.63 -13.08 -16.32
N HIS A 328 -19.87 -13.53 -16.49
CA HIS A 328 -20.63 -14.19 -15.42
C HIS A 328 -20.29 -15.69 -15.27
N PHE A 329 -19.93 -16.38 -16.36
CA PHE A 329 -19.68 -17.82 -16.33
C PHE A 329 -18.21 -18.19 -16.09
N VAL A 330 -17.26 -17.33 -16.47
CA VAL A 330 -15.83 -17.63 -16.26
C VAL A 330 -15.38 -17.25 -14.86
N GLU A 331 -14.66 -18.16 -14.22
CA GLU A 331 -14.10 -17.95 -12.90
C GLU A 331 -13.12 -16.77 -12.90
N GLY A 332 -13.30 -15.88 -11.93
CA GLY A 332 -12.37 -14.77 -11.73
C GLY A 332 -11.08 -15.19 -11.07
N THR A 333 -10.11 -14.28 -11.08
CA THR A 333 -8.82 -14.48 -10.41
C THR A 333 -8.96 -14.51 -8.90
N ASP A 334 -9.99 -13.84 -8.38
CA ASP A 334 -10.41 -13.83 -6.97
C ASP A 334 -10.81 -15.22 -6.44
N ARG A 335 -11.32 -16.10 -7.30
CA ARG A 335 -11.76 -17.45 -6.92
C ARG A 335 -10.66 -18.51 -6.96
N ALA A 336 -9.44 -18.16 -7.36
CA ALA A 336 -8.33 -19.12 -7.35
C ALA A 336 -8.08 -19.72 -5.94
N PHE A 337 -8.49 -19.00 -4.89
CA PHE A 337 -8.53 -19.46 -3.51
C PHE A 337 -9.92 -20.00 -3.14
N HIS A 338 -10.36 -21.11 -3.72
CA HIS A 338 -11.62 -21.72 -3.29
C HIS A 338 -11.61 -22.10 -1.80
N HIS A 339 -10.43 -22.45 -1.25
CA HIS A 339 -10.21 -22.76 0.16
C HIS A 339 -8.79 -22.35 0.62
N PRO A 340 -8.51 -21.05 0.88
CA PRO A 340 -7.23 -20.66 1.46
C PRO A 340 -7.09 -21.29 2.85
N ILE A 341 -5.97 -21.95 3.11
CA ILE A 341 -5.68 -22.52 4.43
C ILE A 341 -4.98 -21.44 5.24
N LEU A 342 -5.70 -20.85 6.18
CA LEU A 342 -5.16 -19.87 7.12
C LEU A 342 -4.81 -20.58 8.43
N LEU A 343 -3.52 -20.69 8.73
CA LEU A 343 -3.08 -21.15 10.04
C LEU A 343 -2.95 -19.97 10.99
N ARG A 344 -3.83 -19.94 11.98
CA ARG A 344 -3.69 -19.05 13.13
C ARG A 344 -2.56 -19.54 14.02
N LYS A 345 -1.59 -18.68 14.30
CA LYS A 345 -0.48 -18.94 15.23
C LYS A 345 -0.36 -17.81 16.23
N ASN A 346 -0.08 -18.18 17.48
CA ASN A 346 0.27 -17.21 18.52
C ASN A 346 1.74 -16.80 18.38
N TRP A 347 2.11 -15.62 18.90
CA TRP A 347 3.50 -15.12 18.87
C TRP A 347 4.55 -16.15 19.32
N LYS A 348 4.24 -16.92 20.37
CA LYS A 348 5.13 -17.95 20.94
C LYS A 348 5.32 -19.18 20.05
N GLU A 349 4.39 -19.44 19.14
CA GLU A 349 4.37 -20.61 18.25
C GLU A 349 4.99 -20.30 16.86
N LEU A 350 5.29 -19.03 16.59
CA LEU A 350 5.93 -18.61 15.36
C LEU A 350 7.40 -19.06 15.34
N SER A 351 7.85 -19.51 14.16
CA SER A 351 9.27 -19.74 13.92
C SER A 351 10.05 -18.43 13.97
N ILE A 352 11.37 -18.50 14.17
CA ILE A 352 12.25 -17.32 14.23
C ILE A 352 12.10 -16.47 12.96
N GLU A 353 11.99 -17.11 11.80
CA GLU A 353 11.79 -16.43 10.52
C GLU A 353 10.46 -15.66 10.47
N LEU A 354 9.34 -16.31 10.84
CA LEU A 354 8.03 -15.65 10.85
C LEU A 354 7.97 -14.53 11.90
N LYS A 355 8.65 -14.70 13.04
CA LYS A 355 8.81 -13.63 14.02
C LYS A 355 9.51 -12.43 13.37
N SER A 356 10.63 -12.64 12.67
CA SER A 356 11.36 -11.57 11.96
C SER A 356 10.46 -10.81 10.97
N ARG A 357 9.66 -11.53 10.17
CA ARG A 357 8.68 -10.94 9.24
C ARG A 357 7.66 -10.03 9.93
N VAL A 358 7.16 -10.42 11.11
CA VAL A 358 6.29 -9.55 11.91
C VAL A 358 7.02 -8.32 12.46
N ARG A 359 8.31 -8.40 12.79
CA ARG A 359 9.10 -7.22 13.18
C ARG A 359 9.25 -6.24 12.02
N ASN A 360 9.43 -6.75 10.80
CA ASN A 360 9.46 -5.92 9.59
C ASN A 360 8.14 -5.19 9.39
N LEU A 361 7.00 -5.86 9.65
CA LEU A 361 5.69 -5.20 9.65
C LEU A 361 5.58 -4.09 10.70
N VAL A 362 6.11 -4.29 11.91
CA VAL A 362 6.14 -3.26 12.96
C VAL A 362 7.02 -2.07 12.54
N CYS A 363 8.17 -2.33 11.90
CA CYS A 363 9.03 -1.29 11.34
C CYS A 363 8.33 -0.52 10.21
N ALA A 364 7.63 -1.23 9.32
CA ALA A 364 6.87 -0.61 8.25
C ALA A 364 5.71 0.24 8.79
N LEU A 365 5.02 -0.23 9.83
CA LEU A 365 3.99 0.55 10.51
C LEU A 365 4.58 1.80 11.20
N SER A 366 5.73 1.66 11.84
CA SER A 366 6.47 2.79 12.42
C SER A 366 6.78 3.83 11.37
N LYS A 367 7.26 3.39 10.20
CA LYS A 367 7.58 4.29 9.08
C LYS A 367 6.35 4.95 8.50
N PHE A 368 5.24 4.24 8.37
CA PHE A 368 3.94 4.82 8.03
C PHE A 368 3.56 5.93 9.03
N GLN A 369 3.66 5.66 10.33
CA GLN A 369 3.38 6.66 11.36
C GLN A 369 4.29 7.89 11.26
N MET A 370 5.57 7.72 10.90
CA MET A 370 6.50 8.84 10.65
C MET A 370 6.08 9.70 9.45
N HIS A 371 5.58 9.09 8.36
CA HIS A 371 5.09 9.82 7.18
C HIS A 371 3.84 10.64 7.47
N VAL A 372 2.92 10.13 8.29
CA VAL A 372 1.71 10.86 8.70
C VAL A 372 1.93 11.70 9.97
N HIS A 373 3.17 11.75 10.48
CA HIS A 373 3.48 12.48 11.71
C HIS A 373 3.37 13.99 11.48
N PRO A 374 2.66 14.75 12.35
CA PRO A 374 2.55 16.21 12.22
C PRO A 374 3.90 16.93 12.18
N ARG A 375 4.91 16.36 12.86
CA ARG A 375 6.29 16.85 12.90
C ARG A 375 7.09 16.58 11.61
N GLY A 376 6.59 15.75 10.72
CA GLY A 376 7.27 15.38 9.48
C GLY A 376 8.35 14.31 9.66
N LEU A 377 8.59 13.55 8.58
CA LEU A 377 9.54 12.43 8.53
C LEU A 377 10.99 12.84 8.88
N TYR A 378 11.40 14.06 8.51
CA TYR A 378 12.76 14.55 8.75
C TYR A 378 13.14 14.62 10.24
N CYS A 379 12.14 14.65 11.15
CA CYS A 379 12.39 14.62 12.59
C CYS A 379 12.82 13.24 13.11
N TYR A 380 12.67 12.18 12.29
CA TYR A 380 12.78 10.79 12.71
C TYR A 380 13.87 10.02 11.92
N GLU A 381 14.77 10.73 11.22
CA GLU A 381 15.79 10.10 10.36
C GLU A 381 16.79 9.24 11.14
N GLU A 382 17.04 9.55 12.41
CA GLU A 382 17.95 8.79 13.29
C GLU A 382 17.24 7.74 14.17
N ASP A 383 15.91 7.63 14.06
CA ASP A 383 15.16 6.59 14.76
C ASP A 383 15.39 5.22 14.12
N LEU A 384 15.31 4.18 14.94
CA LEU A 384 15.49 2.79 14.53
C LEU A 384 14.52 2.40 13.41
N GLN A 385 15.05 2.09 12.22
CA GLN A 385 14.28 1.66 11.05
C GLN A 385 14.33 0.14 10.78
N ASN A 386 15.15 -0.59 11.55
CA ASN A 386 15.29 -2.04 11.48
C ASN A 386 15.59 -2.62 12.87
N MET A 387 14.83 -3.62 13.29
CA MET A 387 14.95 -4.28 14.60
C MET A 387 15.96 -5.43 14.65
N ASP A 388 16.66 -5.75 13.56
CA ASP A 388 17.61 -6.87 13.49
C ASP A 388 18.81 -6.75 14.45
N LYS A 389 19.12 -5.54 14.92
CA LYS A 389 20.22 -5.28 15.86
C LYS A 389 19.77 -5.21 17.32
N ALA A 390 18.47 -5.25 17.56
CA ALA A 390 17.88 -5.01 18.88
C ALA A 390 17.84 -6.25 19.79
N TYR A 391 18.62 -7.29 19.48
CA TYR A 391 18.64 -8.53 20.26
C TYR A 391 19.50 -8.38 21.53
N ASP A 392 18.94 -8.84 22.64
CA ASP A 392 19.62 -8.99 23.93
C ASP A 392 20.03 -7.70 24.68
N MET A 393 19.17 -6.67 24.60
CA MET A 393 19.37 -5.44 25.37
C MET A 393 18.91 -5.58 26.82
N ARG A 394 19.78 -5.21 27.77
CA ARG A 394 19.42 -5.07 29.18
C ARG A 394 18.71 -3.73 29.40
N THR A 395 17.55 -3.74 30.03
CA THR A 395 16.87 -2.51 30.44
C THR A 395 17.47 -1.99 31.73
N GLU A 396 17.76 -0.70 31.78
CA GLU A 396 18.19 -0.03 33.00
C GLU A 396 17.29 1.18 33.26
N TYR A 397 16.74 1.27 34.48
CA TYR A 397 15.80 2.31 34.84
C TYR A 397 15.73 2.51 36.37
N PRO A 398 16.15 3.66 36.92
CA PRO A 398 16.88 4.74 36.25
C PRO A 398 18.31 4.30 35.85
N LEU A 399 19.01 5.11 35.05
CA LEU A 399 20.44 4.90 34.79
C LEU A 399 21.23 5.02 36.10
N THR A 400 22.07 4.03 36.41
CA THR A 400 22.87 3.99 37.63
C THR A 400 23.83 5.16 37.64
N ALA A 401 23.74 5.99 38.67
CA ALA A 401 24.62 7.13 38.83
C ALA A 401 26.06 6.64 38.99
N THR A 402 26.92 6.98 38.04
CA THR A 402 28.36 6.92 38.29
C THR A 402 28.70 8.02 39.31
N PRO A 403 29.63 7.79 40.25
CA PRO A 403 30.08 8.84 41.15
C PRO A 403 30.82 9.89 40.33
N VAL A 404 30.12 10.95 39.93
CA VAL A 404 30.67 12.03 39.11
C VAL A 404 30.94 13.25 39.99
N ASN A 405 32.18 13.73 39.97
CA ASN A 405 32.59 14.99 40.61
C ASN A 405 32.26 16.24 39.75
N SER A 406 31.49 16.09 38.65
CA SER A 406 31.18 17.13 37.68
C SER A 406 29.71 17.14 37.28
N ASP A 407 29.17 18.33 37.02
CA ASP A 407 27.78 18.56 36.57
C ASP A 407 27.48 18.05 35.13
N LYS A 408 28.45 17.38 34.51
CA LYS A 408 28.37 16.86 33.15
C LYS A 408 28.77 15.39 33.10
N VAL A 409 28.07 14.63 32.26
CA VAL A 409 28.31 13.20 32.02
C VAL A 409 28.50 12.97 30.52
N ALA A 410 29.55 12.24 30.16
CA ALA A 410 29.74 11.78 28.79
C ALA A 410 28.92 10.50 28.58
N ILE A 411 28.10 10.46 27.54
CA ILE A 411 27.32 9.29 27.13
C ILE A 411 27.53 9.01 25.64
N ASN A 412 27.44 7.75 25.23
CA ASN A 412 27.49 7.37 23.82
C ASN A 412 26.13 6.80 23.40
N VAL A 413 25.42 7.48 22.50
CA VAL A 413 24.10 7.07 22.02
C VAL A 413 24.27 6.24 20.76
N VAL A 414 23.86 4.98 20.80
CA VAL A 414 24.02 4.03 19.69
C VAL A 414 22.80 4.05 18.78
N GLU A 415 21.61 3.97 19.36
CA GLU A 415 20.33 3.90 18.64
C GLU A 415 19.21 4.59 19.44
N ILE A 416 18.14 4.98 18.75
CA ILE A 416 16.97 5.63 19.32
C ILE A 416 15.73 4.85 18.90
N ILE A 417 14.96 4.34 19.85
CA ILE A 417 13.65 3.76 19.59
C ILE A 417 12.61 4.84 19.88
N GLY A 418 11.96 5.32 18.82
CA GLY A 418 11.00 6.42 18.92
C GLY A 418 9.59 6.01 19.33
N ASP A 419 8.80 7.03 19.64
CA ASP A 419 7.34 6.99 19.85
C ASP A 419 6.61 6.23 18.74
N THR A 420 6.96 6.44 17.47
CA THR A 420 6.31 5.74 16.34
C THR A 420 6.54 4.23 16.37
N THR A 421 7.73 3.78 16.77
CA THR A 421 8.07 2.36 16.88
C THR A 421 7.41 1.75 18.11
N LEU A 422 7.48 2.44 19.25
CA LEU A 422 6.83 2.03 20.50
C LEU A 422 5.32 1.91 20.31
N SER A 423 4.69 2.91 19.68
CA SER A 423 3.25 2.91 19.39
C SER A 423 2.85 1.78 18.45
N SER A 424 3.64 1.53 17.40
CA SER A 424 3.40 0.42 16.46
C SER A 424 3.45 -0.94 17.15
N ALA A 425 4.45 -1.16 18.02
CA ALA A 425 4.57 -2.39 18.80
C ALA A 425 3.43 -2.55 19.82
N CYS A 426 3.10 -1.48 20.55
CA CYS A 426 1.98 -1.47 21.49
C CYS A 426 0.65 -1.82 20.82
N TRP A 427 0.34 -1.21 19.67
CA TRP A 427 -0.90 -1.48 18.96
C TRP A 427 -0.97 -2.91 18.41
N MET A 428 0.11 -3.41 17.82
CA MET A 428 0.21 -4.80 17.32
C MET A 428 0.00 -5.85 18.42
N PHE A 429 0.34 -5.53 19.67
CA PHE A 429 0.16 -6.42 20.82
C PHE A 429 -1.13 -6.15 21.63
N GLY A 430 -2.00 -5.25 21.16
CA GLY A 430 -3.28 -4.93 21.82
C GLY A 430 -3.14 -4.16 23.14
N SER A 431 -2.07 -3.36 23.28
CA SER A 431 -1.91 -2.45 24.41
C SER A 431 -2.96 -1.34 24.37
N LYS A 432 -3.32 -0.84 25.56
CA LYS A 432 -4.19 0.34 25.68
C LYS A 432 -3.46 1.66 25.39
N LEU A 433 -2.12 1.63 25.35
CA LEU A 433 -1.31 2.82 25.10
C LEU A 433 -1.49 3.31 23.65
N THR A 434 -2.00 4.52 23.52
CA THR A 434 -2.28 5.19 22.26
C THR A 434 -1.07 5.96 21.74
N GLY A 435 -1.11 6.33 20.45
CA GLY A 435 -0.09 7.20 19.85
C GLY A 435 0.10 8.52 20.59
N MET A 436 -0.99 9.11 21.11
CA MET A 436 -0.92 10.36 21.88
C MET A 436 -0.32 10.18 23.27
N GLU A 437 -0.56 9.05 23.95
CA GLU A 437 0.07 8.78 25.25
C GLU A 437 1.58 8.54 25.10
N LEU A 438 1.96 7.86 24.01
CA LEU A 438 3.34 7.57 23.64
C LEU A 438 4.03 8.69 22.87
N TYR A 439 3.32 9.75 22.52
CA TYR A 439 3.90 10.93 21.89
C TYR A 439 5.06 11.42 22.77
N ASP A 440 6.20 11.82 22.22
CA ASP A 440 7.39 12.21 23.01
C ASP A 440 8.08 11.08 23.82
N SER A 441 7.54 9.85 23.81
CA SER A 441 8.20 8.69 24.40
C SER A 441 9.37 8.23 23.54
N CYS A 442 10.46 7.80 24.18
CA CYS A 442 11.55 7.15 23.47
C CYS A 442 12.34 6.21 24.39
N VAL A 443 13.13 5.35 23.78
CA VAL A 443 14.13 4.55 24.49
C VAL A 443 15.47 4.83 23.83
N LEU A 444 16.44 5.23 24.64
CA LEU A 444 17.80 5.45 24.18
C LEU A 444 18.61 4.19 24.42
N ILE A 445 19.31 3.75 23.38
CA ILE A 445 20.27 2.65 23.47
C ILE A 445 21.65 3.29 23.67
N LEU A 446 22.21 3.08 24.85
CA LEU A 446 23.47 3.69 25.27
C LEU A 446 24.56 2.63 25.36
N ASP A 447 25.78 3.02 25.01
CA ASP A 447 26.98 2.25 25.32
C ASP A 447 27.64 2.83 26.57
N VAL A 448 27.59 2.05 27.66
CA VAL A 448 28.16 2.41 28.96
C VAL A 448 29.15 1.33 29.35
N ASN A 449 30.44 1.68 29.40
CA ASN A 449 31.53 0.78 29.78
C ASN A 449 31.60 -0.51 28.94
N GLY A 450 31.26 -0.45 27.64
CA GLY A 450 31.27 -1.61 26.75
C GLY A 450 30.03 -2.51 26.86
N HIS A 451 29.00 -2.06 27.59
CA HIS A 451 27.71 -2.71 27.65
C HIS A 451 26.63 -1.84 27.01
N THR A 452 25.80 -2.46 26.17
CA THR A 452 24.65 -1.82 25.56
C THR A 452 23.44 -1.93 26.48
N ILE A 453 22.92 -0.78 26.92
CA ILE A 453 21.77 -0.67 27.81
C ILE A 453 20.65 0.13 27.15
N ALA A 454 19.41 -0.29 27.41
CA ALA A 454 18.22 0.42 26.96
C ALA A 454 17.62 1.21 28.12
N VAL A 455 17.51 2.53 27.95
CA VAL A 455 17.03 3.44 29.00
C VAL A 455 15.76 4.18 28.52
N PRO A 456 14.58 3.88 29.10
CA PRO A 456 13.37 4.64 28.85
C PRO A 456 13.57 6.12 29.17
N SER A 457 13.22 6.99 28.22
CA SER A 457 13.54 8.41 28.25
C SER A 457 12.41 9.24 27.62
N ALA A 458 12.40 10.54 27.88
CA ALA A 458 11.48 11.47 27.22
C ALA A 458 12.26 12.29 26.18
N ARG A 459 11.61 12.58 25.05
CA ARG A 459 12.12 13.54 24.05
C ARG A 459 11.02 14.49 23.61
N VAL A 460 11.30 15.78 23.52
CA VAL A 460 10.35 16.76 22.97
C VAL A 460 10.98 17.54 21.84
N LEU A 461 10.17 17.83 20.81
CA LEU A 461 10.61 18.65 19.69
C LEU A 461 10.33 20.11 20.01
N THR A 462 11.37 20.92 19.98
CA THR A 462 11.29 22.37 20.13
C THR A 462 11.29 23.04 18.76
N ASP A 463 10.59 24.18 18.65
CA ASP A 463 10.48 24.95 17.41
C ASP A 463 10.61 26.45 17.72
N LYS A 464 11.84 26.96 17.64
CA LYS A 464 12.16 28.35 18.01
C LYS A 464 11.59 29.38 17.03
N ALA A 465 11.29 28.97 15.80
CA ALA A 465 10.75 29.86 14.77
C ALA A 465 9.23 30.08 14.89
N ALA A 466 8.53 29.32 15.74
CA ALA A 466 7.10 29.45 15.95
C ALA A 466 6.68 30.64 16.82
N MET A 467 7.63 31.43 17.36
CA MET A 467 7.32 32.69 18.04
C MET A 467 6.55 33.58 17.06
N PRO A 468 5.25 33.82 17.26
CA PRO A 468 4.56 34.80 16.45
C PRO A 468 5.25 36.13 16.72
N LYS A 469 5.44 36.97 15.69
CA LYS A 469 5.73 38.40 15.91
C LYS A 469 4.50 39.00 16.59
N LEU A 470 4.40 38.82 17.90
CA LEU A 470 3.26 39.27 18.69
C LEU A 470 3.49 40.74 19.04
N ASP A 471 2.41 41.51 18.95
CA ASP A 471 2.35 42.95 19.22
C ASP A 471 2.96 43.30 20.57
N ALA A 472 3.78 44.35 20.63
CA ALA A 472 4.58 44.71 21.81
C ALA A 472 3.72 45.18 23.01
N GLU A 473 2.41 45.33 22.84
CA GLU A 473 1.49 45.86 23.85
C GLU A 473 0.72 44.78 24.63
N VAL A 474 0.83 43.50 24.27
CA VAL A 474 0.21 42.41 25.04
C VAL A 474 1.23 41.83 26.01
N ALA A 475 0.94 41.86 27.31
CA ALA A 475 1.71 41.10 28.30
C ALA A 475 1.48 39.60 28.05
N ILE A 476 2.47 38.93 27.46
CA ILE A 476 2.35 37.54 27.01
C ILE A 476 2.79 36.60 28.14
N GLY A 477 1.84 35.84 28.68
CA GLY A 477 2.15 34.63 29.45
C GLY A 477 2.81 33.56 28.55
N PRO A 478 3.48 32.55 29.13
CA PRO A 478 4.14 31.51 28.35
C PRO A 478 3.17 30.83 27.38
N VAL A 479 3.55 30.75 26.10
CA VAL A 479 2.75 30.12 25.05
C VAL A 479 3.12 28.65 24.97
N PHE A 480 2.20 27.78 25.37
CA PHE A 480 2.35 26.33 25.25
C PHE A 480 1.53 25.83 24.05
N PRO A 481 2.16 25.36 22.96
CA PRO A 481 1.41 24.80 21.85
C PRO A 481 0.71 23.49 22.26
N LEU A 482 -0.38 23.15 21.57
CA LEU A 482 -1.05 21.88 21.76
C LEU A 482 -0.17 20.71 21.29
N ARG A 483 -0.19 19.62 22.05
CA ARG A 483 0.48 18.36 21.68
C ARG A 483 -0.12 17.84 20.37
N GLY A 484 0.72 17.38 19.44
CA GLY A 484 0.26 16.93 18.12
C GLY A 484 0.32 18.00 17.03
N ASN A 485 0.69 19.25 17.33
CA ASN A 485 0.84 20.28 16.31
C ASN A 485 2.04 20.03 15.37
N SER A 486 1.92 20.50 14.14
CA SER A 486 3.03 20.59 13.20
C SER A 486 4.06 21.63 13.64
N ASN A 487 5.29 21.45 13.19
CA ASN A 487 6.37 22.43 13.38
C ASN A 487 6.66 23.18 12.07
N THR A 488 7.41 24.28 12.17
CA THR A 488 7.79 25.16 11.05
C THR A 488 8.88 24.60 10.16
N GLY A 489 9.59 23.56 10.61
CA GLY A 489 10.76 22.95 9.96
C GLY A 489 12.03 23.80 10.05
N ARG A 490 12.04 24.89 10.82
CA ARG A 490 13.18 25.81 10.96
C ARG A 490 13.58 25.92 12.43
N ASP A 491 14.88 25.93 12.69
CA ASP A 491 15.45 26.07 14.05
C ASP A 491 14.85 25.11 15.09
N ILE A 492 14.55 23.90 14.63
CA ILE A 492 14.03 22.82 15.46
C ILE A 492 15.16 22.01 16.11
N CYS A 493 14.92 21.53 17.32
CA CYS A 493 15.82 20.56 17.95
C CYS A 493 15.07 19.65 18.92
N TRP A 494 15.50 18.40 19.03
CA TRP A 494 15.04 17.49 20.06
C TRP A 494 15.73 17.79 21.38
N PHE A 495 14.96 17.87 22.45
CA PHE A 495 15.43 17.87 23.84
C PHE A 495 15.13 16.52 24.46
N TYR A 496 16.12 15.93 25.13
CA TYR A 496 16.02 14.63 25.78
C TYR A 496 16.20 14.76 27.29
N TRP A 497 15.42 13.99 28.04
CA TRP A 497 15.59 13.78 29.47
C TRP A 497 15.70 12.29 29.77
N ILE A 498 16.83 11.91 30.34
CA ILE A 498 17.16 10.53 30.73
C ILE A 498 17.18 10.45 32.25
N PRO A 499 16.44 9.54 32.89
CA PRO A 499 16.42 9.42 34.35
C PRO A 499 17.79 8.96 34.89
N TYR A 500 18.34 9.69 35.87
CA TYR A 500 19.72 9.54 36.38
C TYR A 500 19.81 9.41 37.91
N GLY A 501 18.97 8.56 38.52
CA GLY A 501 18.93 8.31 39.96
C GLY A 501 18.58 9.54 40.82
N ASN A 502 18.08 9.33 42.04
CA ASN A 502 17.86 10.40 43.05
C ASN A 502 17.17 11.68 42.51
N ASP A 503 16.09 11.53 41.73
CA ASP A 503 15.33 12.64 41.14
C ASP A 503 16.17 13.63 40.29
N LYS A 504 17.20 13.08 39.62
CA LYS A 504 18.04 13.80 38.66
C LYS A 504 17.83 13.28 37.24
N TRP A 505 18.15 14.14 36.28
CA TRP A 505 18.02 13.87 34.85
C TRP A 505 19.31 14.23 34.12
N LEU A 506 19.65 13.44 33.11
CA LEU A 506 20.56 13.87 32.07
C LEU A 506 19.76 14.64 31.03
N GLN A 507 20.06 15.92 30.86
CA GLN A 507 19.46 16.77 29.85
C GLN A 507 20.40 16.94 28.66
N LEU A 508 19.89 16.68 27.45
CA LEU A 508 20.61 16.85 26.19
C LEU A 508 19.73 17.53 25.14
N SER A 509 20.36 18.14 24.14
CA SER A 509 19.68 18.63 22.94
C SER A 509 20.45 18.23 21.68
N THR A 510 19.73 18.02 20.58
CA THR A 510 20.35 17.75 19.26
C THR A 510 21.04 18.98 18.71
N THR A 511 22.08 18.74 17.90
CA THR A 511 22.68 19.75 17.01
C THR A 511 22.32 19.34 15.59
N ASP A 512 21.68 20.23 14.81
CA ASP A 512 21.21 19.95 13.44
C ASP A 512 20.35 18.67 13.34
N MET A 513 19.48 18.44 14.33
CA MET A 513 18.64 17.24 14.47
C MET A 513 19.41 15.90 14.60
N LYS A 514 20.73 15.95 14.75
CA LYS A 514 21.58 14.78 14.98
C LYS A 514 21.85 14.54 16.46
N PHE A 515 21.71 13.30 16.90
CA PHE A 515 21.78 12.84 18.28
C PHE A 515 22.71 11.63 18.47
N LEU A 516 22.90 10.78 17.46
CA LEU A 516 23.74 9.58 17.58
C LEU A 516 25.24 9.90 17.81
N GLY A 517 25.90 9.01 18.56
CA GLY A 517 27.32 9.07 18.92
C GLY A 517 27.62 9.67 20.29
N ALA A 518 28.87 10.09 20.50
CA ALA A 518 29.32 10.67 21.77
C ALA A 518 28.64 12.01 22.05
N ARG A 519 28.11 12.17 23.26
CA ARG A 519 27.38 13.35 23.73
C ARG A 519 27.78 13.70 25.16
N THR A 520 27.63 14.97 25.50
CA THR A 520 27.81 15.46 26.88
C THR A 520 26.47 15.93 27.40
N ALA A 521 25.98 15.27 28.45
CA ALA A 521 24.74 15.62 29.12
C ALA A 521 25.01 16.49 30.35
N SER A 522 24.11 17.44 30.61
CA SER A 522 24.09 18.18 31.89
C SER A 522 23.22 17.44 32.90
N ILE A 523 23.71 17.28 34.12
CA ILE A 523 22.90 16.76 35.23
C ILE A 523 22.00 17.90 35.73
N VAL A 524 20.70 17.65 35.78
CA VAL A 524 19.70 18.62 36.27
C VAL A 524 18.76 17.98 37.29
N SER A 525 18.27 18.76 38.24
CA SER A 525 17.23 18.34 39.19
C SER A 525 15.83 18.55 38.62
N ASP A 526 14.83 17.91 39.24
CA ASP A 526 13.41 18.15 38.96
C ASP A 526 13.04 19.63 38.91
N ALA A 527 13.50 20.42 39.88
CA ALA A 527 13.23 21.85 39.94
C ALA A 527 13.79 22.61 38.73
N GLN A 528 14.99 22.23 38.26
CA GLN A 528 15.61 22.84 37.09
C GLN A 528 14.90 22.45 35.79
N VAL A 529 14.42 21.21 35.68
CA VAL A 529 13.60 20.77 34.54
C VAL A 529 12.28 21.56 34.50
N THR A 530 11.56 21.64 35.61
CA THR A 530 10.31 22.41 35.71
C THR A 530 10.55 23.89 35.41
N GLN A 531 11.60 24.51 35.94
CA GLN A 531 11.93 25.91 35.65
C GLN A 531 12.12 26.14 34.14
N LYS A 532 12.81 25.22 33.46
CA LYS A 532 13.07 25.32 32.02
C LYS A 532 11.82 25.10 31.17
N LEU A 533 10.96 24.16 31.56
CA LEU A 533 9.69 23.90 30.89
C LEU A 533 8.70 25.07 31.08
N ALA A 534 8.52 25.51 32.32
CA ALA A 534 7.60 26.60 32.69
C ALA A 534 8.03 27.95 32.09
N GLY A 535 9.33 28.14 31.82
CA GLY A 535 9.86 29.33 31.15
C GLY A 535 9.35 29.52 29.72
N GLY A 536 8.78 28.49 29.08
CA GLY A 536 8.19 28.58 27.74
C GLY A 536 9.20 28.73 26.60
N GLU A 537 10.50 28.80 26.89
CA GLU A 537 11.57 28.98 25.89
C GLU A 537 11.65 27.84 24.87
N LEU A 538 11.19 26.64 25.25
CA LEU A 538 11.22 25.45 24.42
C LEU A 538 10.03 25.35 23.45
N LEU A 539 8.95 26.12 23.68
CA LEU A 539 7.71 26.08 22.90
C LEU A 539 7.17 24.64 22.73
N VAL A 540 7.02 23.94 23.86
CA VAL A 540 6.51 22.56 23.92
C VAL A 540 5.22 22.50 24.72
N SER A 541 4.44 21.44 24.57
CA SER A 541 3.14 21.29 25.25
C SER A 541 3.24 20.94 26.74
N ILE A 542 4.43 20.63 27.25
CA ILE A 542 4.66 20.23 28.63
C ILE A 542 5.24 21.39 29.45
N SER A 543 4.70 21.61 30.66
CA SER A 543 5.08 22.72 31.54
C SER A 543 5.86 22.30 32.79
N GLU A 544 5.81 21.02 33.17
CA GLU A 544 6.30 20.52 34.46
C GLU A 544 7.02 19.18 34.32
N VAL A 545 7.95 18.89 35.25
CA VAL A 545 8.71 17.63 35.27
C VAL A 545 7.82 16.40 35.46
N ASP A 546 6.65 16.52 36.09
CA ASP A 546 5.76 15.38 36.29
C ASP A 546 5.20 14.84 34.97
N HIS A 547 5.00 15.70 33.95
CA HIS A 547 4.69 15.24 32.59
C HIS A 547 5.86 14.48 31.96
N VAL A 548 7.11 14.90 32.23
CA VAL A 548 8.32 14.18 31.77
C VAL A 548 8.38 12.79 32.42
N LYS A 549 8.15 12.70 33.74
CA LYS A 549 8.06 11.43 34.47
C LYS A 549 6.97 10.51 33.91
N GLU A 550 5.83 11.06 33.55
CA GLU A 550 4.74 10.30 32.92
C GLU A 550 5.13 9.75 31.55
N ILE A 551 5.73 10.58 30.67
CA ILE A 551 6.23 10.15 29.36
C ILE A 551 7.26 9.02 29.51
N VAL A 552 8.17 9.16 30.47
CA VAL A 552 9.18 8.13 30.75
C VAL A 552 8.54 6.83 31.27
N ARG A 553 7.51 6.92 32.11
CA ARG A 553 6.74 5.75 32.55
C ARG A 553 6.05 5.05 31.37
N HIS A 554 5.44 5.80 30.46
CA HIS A 554 4.85 5.25 29.23
C HIS A 554 5.90 4.60 28.32
N SER A 555 7.06 5.25 28.16
CA SER A 555 8.21 4.73 27.41
C SER A 555 8.64 3.38 27.96
N LYS A 556 8.72 3.22 29.29
CA LYS A 556 9.07 1.96 29.94
C LYS A 556 8.04 0.87 29.65
N THR A 557 6.76 1.15 29.89
CA THR A 557 5.69 0.17 29.65
C THR A 557 5.63 -0.27 28.18
N ALA A 558 5.79 0.66 27.24
CA ALA A 558 5.83 0.33 25.82
C ALA A 558 7.08 -0.48 25.43
N PHE A 559 8.23 -0.18 26.04
CA PHE A 559 9.45 -0.93 25.81
C PHE A 559 9.36 -2.36 26.31
N ASP A 560 8.74 -2.61 27.48
CA ASP A 560 8.52 -3.96 27.99
C ASP A 560 7.69 -4.83 27.01
N ILE A 561 6.71 -4.20 26.33
CA ILE A 561 5.94 -4.85 25.26
C ILE A 561 6.82 -5.10 24.03
N LEU A 562 7.61 -4.11 23.60
CA LEU A 562 8.53 -4.26 22.48
C LEU A 562 9.58 -5.36 22.75
N GLN A 563 10.06 -5.52 23.98
CA GLN A 563 10.97 -6.61 24.34
C GLN A 563 10.35 -8.00 24.16
N THR A 564 9.04 -8.12 24.35
CA THR A 564 8.31 -9.36 24.06
C THR A 564 8.33 -9.68 22.57
N LEU A 565 8.32 -8.66 21.71
CA LEU A 565 8.46 -8.79 20.25
C LEU A 565 9.91 -9.05 19.82
N LEU A 566 10.90 -8.56 20.56
CA LEU A 566 12.31 -8.79 20.26
C LEU A 566 12.83 -10.17 20.69
N ARG A 567 12.11 -10.87 21.59
CA ARG A 567 12.39 -12.25 22.04
C ARG A 567 11.52 -13.27 21.29
#